data_AF-A0A127JVK1-F1
#
_entry.id   AF-A0A127JVK1-F1
#
_cell.length_a   1.000
_cell.length_b   1.000
_cell.length_c   1.000
_cell.angle_alpha   90.00
_cell.angle_beta   90.00
_cell.angle_gamma   90.00
#
_symmetry.space_group_name_H-M   'P 1'
#
loop_
_entity.id
_entity.type
_entity.pdbx_description
1 polymer ?
#
loop_
_entity_poly.entity_id
_entity_poly.type
_entity_poly.pdbx_seq_one_letter_code
_entity_poly.pdbx_strand_id
1 'polypeptide(L)'
;MIECCQRYIDWIHKAEWVIAGESKDTKTDQFSQRLPSLATDLHFECVLRFSPCLGLPRPMSFGWMRAWDQESHRHFWFKVSDARQTTDQSSEAAERSRRWTNVKFVLGLSKHTNSKFFLLRPSLTWDSDALPVTTWRVQELVSCGTRLGTRSDTDDARSINIQIEKAINQRLSNRAALDIPSPLSDLLGNVPCADLRRLFLTRCFMNFSGFKLTDLDGVCEFPAGLAVVEFKRKDMTSGNDAWEHIRISKNQSIIKQYKKLWEKLPQEANSRDDVRNAFRSDSDWRRLPGRGIGLDGSHLTTVRLCNEAGIKYHYVVWLHGKTQPQDLLDEHLQARHAQTLLLLTVNGDDDFDRTTFTNADDSGAWDKNVRYQLVIPEGRFERLELPLFPESAGT
;
A
#
# COMPACT_ATOMS: atom_id res chain seq x y z
N MET A 1 -29.62 2.21 -6.70
CA MET A 1 -28.20 2.58 -6.87
C MET A 1 -27.51 2.75 -5.52
N ILE A 2 -28.10 3.53 -4.60
CA ILE A 2 -27.62 3.74 -3.20
C ILE A 2 -27.40 2.42 -2.43
N GLU A 3 -28.34 1.48 -2.52
CA GLU A 3 -28.25 0.16 -1.85
C GLU A 3 -27.04 -0.69 -2.28
N CYS A 4 -26.53 -0.48 -3.51
CA CYS A 4 -25.35 -1.19 -4.01
C CYS A 4 -24.05 -0.62 -3.44
N CYS A 5 -23.96 0.71 -3.28
CA CYS A 5 -22.77 1.37 -2.75
C CYS A 5 -22.62 1.11 -1.25
N GLN A 6 -23.71 1.17 -0.47
CA GLN A 6 -23.69 0.84 0.96
C GLN A 6 -23.19 -0.58 1.19
N ARG A 7 -23.65 -1.54 0.37
CA ARG A 7 -23.21 -2.93 0.47
C ARG A 7 -21.69 -3.08 0.28
N TYR A 8 -21.07 -2.31 -0.62
CA TYR A 8 -19.61 -2.30 -0.75
C TYR A 8 -18.92 -1.74 0.48
N ILE A 9 -19.43 -0.63 1.02
CA ILE A 9 -18.88 0.03 2.20
C ILE A 9 -18.89 -0.94 3.38
N ASP A 10 -20.03 -1.60 3.65
CA ASP A 10 -20.17 -2.58 4.72
C ASP A 10 -19.18 -3.73 4.58
N TRP A 11 -18.97 -4.21 3.36
CA TRP A 11 -18.05 -5.31 3.10
C TRP A 11 -16.58 -4.90 3.04
N ILE A 12 -16.26 -3.65 2.71
CA ILE A 12 -14.92 -3.06 2.91
C ILE A 12 -14.63 -2.98 4.41
N HIS A 13 -15.58 -2.49 5.20
CA HIS A 13 -15.48 -2.49 6.66
C HIS A 13 -15.20 -3.87 7.22
N LYS A 14 -15.99 -4.84 6.80
CA LYS A 14 -15.76 -6.24 7.14
C LYS A 14 -14.37 -6.66 6.66
N ALA A 15 -13.99 -6.44 5.41
CA ALA A 15 -12.70 -6.88 4.88
C ALA A 15 -11.48 -6.34 5.67
N GLU A 16 -11.57 -5.11 6.15
CA GLU A 16 -10.53 -4.44 6.96
C GLU A 16 -10.62 -4.69 8.46
N TRP A 17 -11.75 -5.19 8.96
CA TRP A 17 -11.87 -5.52 10.37
C TRP A 17 -11.05 -6.77 10.68
N VAL A 18 -10.01 -6.56 11.50
CA VAL A 18 -9.22 -7.59 12.17
C VAL A 18 -10.14 -8.44 13.04
N ILE A 19 -10.36 -9.70 12.67
CA ILE A 19 -10.87 -10.69 13.63
C ILE A 19 -9.68 -11.02 14.52
N ALA A 20 -9.51 -10.27 15.61
CA ALA A 20 -8.64 -10.70 16.68
C ALA A 20 -9.24 -11.98 17.25
N GLY A 21 -8.70 -13.13 16.83
CA GLY A 21 -8.69 -14.26 17.73
C GLY A 21 -8.04 -13.78 19.04
N GLU A 22 -8.78 -13.93 20.14
CA GLU A 22 -8.30 -13.83 21.53
C GLU A 22 -8.28 -12.47 22.26
N SER A 23 -9.08 -11.48 21.88
CA SER A 23 -9.51 -10.48 22.89
C SER A 23 -11.02 -10.26 22.81
N LYS A 24 -11.75 -11.09 23.58
CA LYS A 24 -13.19 -10.94 23.81
C LYS A 24 -13.56 -9.70 24.63
N ASP A 25 -12.58 -8.97 25.15
CA ASP A 25 -12.79 -7.83 26.03
C ASP A 25 -12.33 -6.54 25.39
N THR A 26 -13.19 -5.97 24.53
CA THR A 26 -13.52 -4.53 24.44
C THR A 26 -14.32 -4.30 23.16
N LYS A 27 -15.64 -4.23 23.31
CA LYS A 27 -16.62 -4.03 22.22
C LYS A 27 -16.63 -2.62 21.62
N THR A 28 -15.69 -1.73 21.97
CA THR A 28 -15.85 -0.29 21.71
C THR A 28 -14.66 0.45 21.11
N ASP A 29 -13.41 -0.02 21.21
CA ASP A 29 -12.25 0.87 20.97
C ASP A 29 -11.33 0.53 19.80
N GLN A 30 -11.59 -0.52 19.02
CA GLN A 30 -10.74 -0.85 17.88
C GLN A 30 -11.45 -0.62 16.54
N PHE A 31 -11.86 0.63 16.30
CA PHE A 31 -11.85 1.15 14.93
C PHE A 31 -10.39 1.05 14.46
N SER A 32 -10.08 -0.03 13.73
CA SER A 32 -8.71 -0.29 13.27
C SER A 32 -8.18 0.93 12.51
N GLN A 33 -6.93 1.33 12.77
CA GLN A 33 -6.26 2.44 12.07
C GLN A 33 -6.24 2.29 10.52
N ARG A 34 -6.57 1.09 10.01
CA ARG A 34 -6.70 0.75 8.59
C ARG A 34 -7.88 1.42 7.90
N LEU A 35 -9.04 1.44 8.55
CA LEU A 35 -10.22 2.08 7.98
C LEU A 35 -9.95 3.58 7.75
N PRO A 36 -9.28 4.27 8.69
CA PRO A 36 -8.76 5.59 8.43
C PRO A 36 -7.77 5.75 7.29
N SER A 37 -6.85 4.80 7.10
CA SER A 37 -5.89 4.89 6.00
C SER A 37 -6.56 4.77 4.63
N LEU A 38 -7.66 3.99 4.51
CA LEU A 38 -8.42 3.90 3.26
C LEU A 38 -8.92 5.26 2.77
N ALA A 39 -9.46 6.09 3.67
CA ALA A 39 -9.96 7.40 3.30
C ALA A 39 -8.83 8.31 2.80
N THR A 40 -7.64 8.20 3.39
CA THR A 40 -6.47 8.98 2.98
C THR A 40 -5.86 8.46 1.68
N ASP A 41 -5.90 7.15 1.43
CA ASP A 41 -5.50 6.55 0.16
C ASP A 41 -6.45 7.01 -0.96
N LEU A 42 -7.76 7.01 -0.69
CA LEU A 42 -8.76 7.54 -1.63
C LEU A 42 -8.63 9.04 -1.85
N HIS A 43 -8.31 9.82 -0.81
CA HIS A 43 -7.98 11.24 -0.97
C HIS A 43 -6.77 11.40 -1.90
N PHE A 44 -5.73 10.59 -1.73
CA PHE A 44 -4.57 10.62 -2.63
C PHE A 44 -4.96 10.26 -4.07
N GLU A 45 -5.66 9.15 -4.26
CA GLU A 45 -6.08 8.68 -5.58
C GLU A 45 -7.07 9.65 -6.25
N CYS A 46 -8.04 10.22 -5.54
CA CYS A 46 -9.11 11.01 -6.14
C CYS A 46 -8.79 12.51 -6.21
N VAL A 47 -7.93 13.01 -5.32
CA VAL A 47 -7.70 14.45 -5.14
C VAL A 47 -6.20 14.80 -5.23
N LEU A 48 -5.36 14.31 -4.32
CA LEU A 48 -3.98 14.82 -4.22
C LEU A 48 -3.14 14.53 -5.45
N ARG A 49 -3.28 13.36 -6.09
CA ARG A 49 -2.52 13.06 -7.32
C ARG A 49 -2.74 14.08 -8.44
N PHE A 50 -3.81 14.85 -8.35
CA PHE A 50 -4.16 15.90 -9.30
C PHE A 50 -3.62 17.26 -8.89
N SER A 51 -3.06 17.42 -7.68
CA SER A 51 -2.42 18.67 -7.26
C SER A 51 -1.21 18.99 -8.15
N PRO A 52 -1.20 20.16 -8.83
CA PRO A 52 -0.04 20.60 -9.61
C PRO A 52 1.23 20.70 -8.77
N CYS A 53 1.10 21.04 -7.48
CA CYS A 53 2.22 21.20 -6.54
C CYS A 53 3.01 19.91 -6.33
N LEU A 54 2.37 18.74 -6.49
CA LEU A 54 3.05 17.44 -6.36
C LEU A 54 3.83 17.04 -7.62
N GLY A 55 3.60 17.71 -8.76
CA GLY A 55 4.29 17.41 -10.01
C GLY A 55 4.08 15.97 -10.53
N LEU A 56 3.07 15.25 -10.04
CA LEU A 56 2.84 13.85 -10.42
C LEU A 56 2.22 13.77 -11.82
N PRO A 57 2.80 12.97 -12.74
CA PRO A 57 2.34 12.88 -14.12
C PRO A 57 1.04 12.10 -14.21
N ARG A 58 0.16 12.55 -15.12
CA ARG A 58 -1.10 11.90 -15.41
C ARG A 58 -1.01 11.22 -16.78
N PRO A 59 -1.61 10.03 -16.95
CA PRO A 59 -2.33 9.24 -15.94
C PRO A 59 -1.42 8.27 -15.17
N MET A 60 -1.73 8.05 -13.88
CA MET A 60 -1.09 7.05 -13.04
C MET A 60 -1.82 5.69 -13.13
N SER A 61 -1.09 4.60 -12.90
CA SER A 61 -1.65 3.24 -12.78
C SER A 61 -1.60 2.75 -11.33
N PHE A 62 -2.75 2.34 -10.81
CA PHE A 62 -2.96 1.93 -9.41
C PHE A 62 -3.04 0.40 -9.28
N GLY A 63 -3.25 -0.13 -8.08
CA GLY A 63 -3.61 -1.54 -7.85
C GLY A 63 -2.51 -2.55 -8.18
N TRP A 64 -1.25 -2.11 -8.12
CA TRP A 64 -0.09 -2.99 -8.15
C TRP A 64 0.26 -3.43 -6.74
N MET A 65 0.62 -4.71 -6.60
CA MET A 65 1.06 -5.30 -5.33
C MET A 65 2.21 -6.28 -5.58
N ARG A 66 3.02 -6.51 -4.56
CA ARG A 66 4.17 -7.39 -4.60
C ARG A 66 4.11 -8.41 -3.46
N ALA A 67 4.45 -9.66 -3.75
CA ALA A 67 4.78 -10.68 -2.78
C ALA A 67 6.20 -11.21 -3.01
N TRP A 68 6.80 -11.77 -1.98
CA TRP A 68 7.99 -12.63 -2.10
C TRP A 68 7.54 -14.07 -1.88
N ASP A 69 7.79 -14.91 -2.89
CA ASP A 69 7.61 -16.34 -2.76
C ASP A 69 8.90 -16.96 -2.21
N GLN A 70 8.80 -17.58 -1.03
CA GLN A 70 9.95 -18.19 -0.35
C GLN A 70 10.39 -19.47 -1.04
N GLU A 71 9.46 -20.26 -1.57
CA GLU A 71 9.75 -21.58 -2.16
C GLU A 71 10.51 -21.45 -3.48
N SER A 72 10.04 -20.60 -4.39
CA SER A 72 10.70 -20.40 -5.69
C SER A 72 11.76 -19.29 -5.69
N HIS A 73 11.96 -18.60 -4.55
CA HIS A 73 12.84 -17.44 -4.42
C HIS A 73 12.58 -16.37 -5.51
N ARG A 74 11.30 -16.06 -5.76
CA ARG A 74 10.86 -15.11 -6.79
C ARG A 74 9.97 -14.02 -6.22
N HIS A 75 10.02 -12.86 -6.85
CA HIS A 75 9.05 -11.81 -6.61
C HIS A 75 7.82 -12.02 -7.48
N PHE A 76 6.64 -12.08 -6.88
CA PHE A 76 5.38 -12.08 -7.63
C PHE A 76 4.78 -10.68 -7.58
N TRP A 77 4.45 -10.15 -8.74
CA TRP A 77 3.79 -8.86 -8.91
C TRP A 77 2.39 -9.08 -9.43
N PHE A 78 1.42 -8.46 -8.76
CA PHE A 78 0.02 -8.58 -9.09
C PHE A 78 -0.52 -7.22 -9.49
N LYS A 79 -1.19 -7.14 -10.64
CA LYS A 79 -2.02 -6.00 -11.02
C LYS A 79 -3.47 -6.43 -10.93
N VAL A 80 -4.23 -5.82 -10.02
CA VAL A 80 -5.70 -5.94 -10.06
C VAL A 80 -6.21 -5.10 -11.22
N SER A 81 -6.94 -5.72 -12.13
CA SER A 81 -7.51 -5.00 -13.27
C SER A 81 -8.46 -3.93 -12.76
N ASP A 82 -8.29 -2.70 -13.24
CA ASP A 82 -9.27 -1.65 -12.99
C ASP A 82 -10.57 -2.05 -13.68
N ALA A 83 -11.56 -2.46 -12.90
CA ALA A 83 -12.90 -2.76 -13.40
C ALA A 83 -13.69 -1.48 -13.74
N ARG A 84 -13.00 -0.40 -14.12
CA ARG A 84 -13.62 0.75 -14.77
C ARG A 84 -14.09 0.25 -16.13
N GLN A 85 -15.30 -0.30 -16.18
CA GLN A 85 -16.11 -0.15 -17.38
C GLN A 85 -16.08 1.35 -17.68
N THR A 86 -15.44 1.69 -18.79
CA THR A 86 -15.48 2.87 -19.68
C THR A 86 -16.49 4.01 -19.47
N THR A 87 -17.05 4.24 -18.28
CA THR A 87 -18.13 5.21 -18.05
C THR A 87 -17.72 6.47 -17.32
N ASP A 88 -16.47 6.62 -16.87
CA ASP A 88 -15.99 7.87 -16.27
C ASP A 88 -14.82 8.45 -17.06
N GLN A 89 -15.10 9.50 -17.84
CA GLN A 89 -14.26 10.65 -18.26
C GLN A 89 -12.78 10.47 -18.69
N SER A 90 -12.18 9.29 -18.59
CA SER A 90 -10.81 9.06 -19.04
C SER A 90 -10.82 8.88 -20.55
N SER A 91 -10.27 9.86 -21.27
CA SER A 91 -10.08 9.75 -22.71
C SER A 91 -9.37 8.44 -23.07
N GLU A 92 -9.66 7.90 -24.25
CA GLU A 92 -8.94 6.72 -24.76
C GLU A 92 -7.42 6.90 -24.73
N ALA A 93 -6.94 8.14 -24.85
CA ALA A 93 -5.53 8.49 -24.72
C ALA A 93 -4.99 8.22 -23.30
N ALA A 94 -5.75 8.60 -22.26
CA ALA A 94 -5.37 8.32 -20.88
C ALA A 94 -5.36 6.81 -20.59
N GLU A 95 -6.31 6.05 -21.13
CA GLU A 95 -6.30 4.60 -20.97
C GLU A 95 -5.10 3.95 -21.69
N ARG A 96 -4.81 4.37 -22.93
CA ARG A 96 -3.63 3.94 -23.67
C ARG A 96 -2.33 4.24 -22.91
N SER A 97 -2.23 5.44 -22.34
CA SER A 97 -1.04 5.85 -21.57
C SER A 97 -0.86 4.99 -20.30
N ARG A 98 -1.93 4.67 -19.56
CA ARG A 98 -1.85 3.76 -18.41
C ARG A 98 -1.42 2.35 -18.80
N ARG A 99 -2.00 1.81 -19.87
CA ARG A 99 -1.61 0.50 -20.40
C ARG A 99 -0.13 0.48 -20.78
N TRP A 100 0.35 1.56 -21.43
CA TRP A 100 1.75 1.68 -21.80
C TRP A 100 2.69 1.82 -20.60
N THR A 101 2.29 2.58 -19.58
CA THR A 101 3.01 2.69 -18.31
C THR A 101 3.18 1.30 -17.66
N ASN A 102 2.11 0.50 -17.62
CA ASN A 102 2.16 -0.87 -17.11
C ASN A 102 3.08 -1.77 -17.94
N VAL A 103 3.04 -1.65 -19.27
CA VAL A 103 3.95 -2.38 -20.17
C VAL A 103 5.40 -2.04 -19.85
N LYS A 104 5.74 -0.76 -19.80
CA LYS A 104 7.10 -0.31 -19.47
C LYS A 104 7.53 -0.78 -18.09
N PHE A 105 6.65 -0.72 -17.09
CA PHE A 105 6.95 -1.14 -15.73
C PHE A 105 7.32 -2.62 -15.64
N VAL A 106 6.51 -3.49 -16.24
CA VAL A 106 6.81 -4.94 -16.30
C VAL A 106 8.07 -5.21 -17.10
N LEU A 107 8.24 -4.57 -18.28
CA LEU A 107 9.43 -4.76 -19.11
C LEU A 107 10.71 -4.27 -18.43
N GLY A 108 10.64 -3.18 -17.66
CA GLY A 108 11.74 -2.67 -16.86
C GLY A 108 12.13 -3.67 -15.79
N LEU A 109 11.21 -4.03 -14.89
CA LEU A 109 11.52 -4.95 -13.79
C LEU A 109 11.90 -6.36 -14.27
N SER A 110 11.23 -6.92 -15.28
CA SER A 110 11.49 -8.29 -15.76
C SER A 110 12.89 -8.49 -16.35
N LYS A 111 13.52 -7.44 -16.87
CA LYS A 111 14.90 -7.51 -17.38
C LYS A 111 15.96 -7.53 -16.27
N HIS A 112 15.63 -6.99 -15.11
CA HIS A 112 16.61 -6.69 -14.06
C HIS A 112 16.40 -7.54 -12.80
N THR A 113 15.27 -8.26 -12.68
CA THR A 113 14.89 -8.96 -11.45
C THR A 113 14.30 -10.34 -11.73
N ASN A 114 14.46 -11.27 -10.78
CA ASN A 114 13.80 -12.59 -10.82
C ASN A 114 12.32 -12.46 -10.40
N SER A 115 11.53 -11.84 -11.27
CA SER A 115 10.13 -11.49 -11.01
C SER A 115 9.17 -12.18 -11.99
N LYS A 116 8.00 -12.58 -11.48
CA LYS A 116 6.82 -12.95 -12.29
C LYS A 116 5.71 -11.93 -12.09
N PHE A 117 4.91 -11.74 -13.14
CA PHE A 117 3.89 -10.71 -13.19
C PHE A 117 2.55 -11.34 -13.54
N PHE A 118 1.51 -10.94 -12.83
CA PHE A 118 0.17 -11.50 -12.96
C PHE A 118 -0.86 -10.38 -13.05
N LEU A 119 -1.79 -10.52 -13.99
CA LEU A 119 -2.97 -9.69 -14.11
C LEU A 119 -4.16 -10.45 -13.51
N LEU A 120 -4.73 -9.89 -12.45
CA LEU A 120 -5.89 -10.42 -11.76
C LEU A 120 -7.14 -9.73 -12.29
N ARG A 121 -8.08 -10.51 -12.82
CA ARG A 121 -9.40 -10.01 -13.23
C ARG A 121 -10.47 -10.58 -12.31
N PRO A 122 -10.80 -9.87 -11.21
CA PRO A 122 -11.88 -10.29 -10.33
C PRO A 122 -13.25 -10.05 -10.97
N SER A 123 -14.15 -10.98 -10.72
CA SER A 123 -15.59 -10.80 -10.84
C SER A 123 -16.23 -10.90 -9.45
N LEU A 124 -17.37 -10.25 -9.29
CA LEU A 124 -18.10 -10.22 -8.02
C LEU A 124 -19.58 -10.38 -8.31
N THR A 125 -20.19 -11.32 -7.61
CA THR A 125 -21.63 -11.50 -7.52
C THR A 125 -22.04 -11.51 -6.05
N TRP A 126 -23.35 -11.54 -5.83
CA TRP A 126 -23.94 -11.65 -4.49
C TRP A 126 -24.81 -12.90 -4.47
N ASP A 127 -24.74 -13.69 -3.41
CA ASP A 127 -25.64 -14.82 -3.22
C ASP A 127 -27.02 -14.39 -2.67
N SER A 128 -27.88 -15.37 -2.37
CA SER A 128 -29.23 -15.14 -1.84
C SER A 128 -29.26 -14.47 -0.47
N ASP A 129 -28.19 -14.62 0.31
CA ASP A 129 -28.04 -14.06 1.66
C ASP A 129 -27.28 -12.73 1.63
N ALA A 130 -27.11 -12.14 0.43
CA ALA A 130 -26.34 -10.93 0.17
C ALA A 130 -24.86 -11.03 0.62
N LEU A 131 -24.29 -12.23 0.62
CA LEU A 131 -22.86 -12.44 0.81
C LEU A 131 -22.11 -12.26 -0.53
N PRO A 132 -20.92 -11.64 -0.51
CA PRO A 132 -20.12 -11.43 -1.70
C PRO A 132 -19.47 -12.74 -2.12
N VAL A 133 -19.67 -13.12 -3.38
CA VAL A 133 -19.01 -14.27 -4.02
C VAL A 133 -18.04 -13.74 -5.05
N THR A 134 -16.75 -13.98 -4.85
CA THR A 134 -15.70 -13.52 -5.78
C THR A 134 -15.20 -14.67 -6.63
N THR A 135 -14.98 -14.41 -7.92
CA THR A 135 -14.21 -15.31 -8.79
C THR A 135 -13.06 -14.55 -9.41
N TRP A 136 -11.95 -15.25 -9.65
CA TRP A 136 -10.72 -14.62 -10.11
C TRP A 136 -10.26 -15.28 -11.40
N ARG A 137 -9.84 -14.45 -12.37
CA ARG A 137 -9.10 -14.92 -13.53
C ARG A 137 -7.68 -14.38 -13.46
N VAL A 138 -6.73 -15.29 -13.26
CA VAL A 138 -5.30 -14.98 -13.20
C VAL A 138 -4.66 -15.21 -14.57
N GLN A 139 -3.91 -14.24 -15.06
CA GLN A 139 -3.11 -14.36 -16.27
C GLN A 139 -1.66 -13.97 -16.00
N GLU A 140 -0.71 -14.77 -16.44
CA GLU A 140 0.70 -14.41 -16.38
C GLU A 140 1.03 -13.41 -17.51
N LEU A 141 1.68 -12.31 -17.15
CA LEU A 141 2.18 -11.30 -18.08
C LEU A 141 3.60 -11.69 -18.49
N VAL A 142 3.81 -11.93 -19.78
CA VAL A 142 5.08 -12.43 -20.32
C VAL A 142 5.67 -11.40 -21.27
N SER A 143 6.95 -11.11 -21.09
CA SER A 143 7.71 -10.24 -22.00
C SER A 143 7.96 -10.95 -23.33
N CYS A 144 7.55 -10.32 -24.42
CA CYS A 144 7.79 -10.72 -25.80
C CYS A 144 8.54 -9.59 -26.52
N GLY A 145 9.83 -9.44 -26.22
CA GLY A 145 10.66 -8.35 -26.73
C GLY A 145 10.27 -7.00 -26.10
N THR A 146 9.65 -6.11 -26.89
CA THR A 146 9.19 -4.78 -26.45
C THR A 146 7.70 -4.75 -26.11
N ARG A 147 7.02 -5.90 -26.12
CA ARG A 147 5.58 -6.03 -25.86
C ARG A 147 5.33 -6.99 -24.70
N LEU A 148 4.15 -6.88 -24.09
CA LEU A 148 3.63 -7.87 -23.16
C LEU A 148 2.59 -8.75 -23.84
N GLY A 149 2.79 -10.06 -23.75
CA GLY A 149 1.76 -11.05 -23.97
C GLY A 149 1.09 -11.46 -22.66
N THR A 150 -0.05 -12.13 -22.77
CA THR A 150 -0.71 -12.80 -21.64
C THR A 150 -0.73 -14.30 -21.88
N ARG A 151 -0.38 -15.10 -20.88
CA ARG A 151 -0.62 -16.54 -20.88
C ARG A 151 -1.68 -16.87 -19.84
N SER A 152 -2.73 -17.56 -20.28
CA SER A 152 -3.66 -18.24 -19.39
C SER A 152 -3.14 -19.66 -19.13
N ASP A 153 -3.50 -20.23 -17.98
CA ASP A 153 -3.30 -21.64 -17.66
C ASP A 153 -1.86 -22.13 -17.45
N THR A 154 -0.95 -21.23 -17.09
CA THR A 154 0.36 -21.65 -16.54
C THR A 154 0.18 -22.28 -15.16
N ASP A 155 1.09 -23.16 -14.73
CA ASP A 155 1.01 -23.83 -13.44
C ASP A 155 0.91 -22.82 -12.28
N ASP A 156 1.73 -21.77 -12.32
CA ASP A 156 1.67 -20.68 -11.33
C ASP A 156 0.32 -19.95 -11.37
N ALA A 157 -0.19 -19.59 -12.55
CA ALA A 157 -1.46 -18.90 -12.67
C ALA A 157 -2.64 -19.76 -12.16
N ARG A 158 -2.64 -21.07 -12.44
CA ARG A 158 -3.65 -22.02 -11.93
C ARG A 158 -3.56 -22.17 -10.42
N SER A 159 -2.35 -22.36 -9.89
CA SER A 159 -2.10 -22.50 -8.45
C SER A 159 -2.55 -21.26 -7.69
N ILE A 160 -2.13 -20.07 -8.14
CA ILE A 160 -2.55 -18.78 -7.56
C ILE A 160 -4.07 -18.65 -7.62
N ASN A 161 -4.70 -18.97 -8.76
CA ASN A 161 -6.16 -18.82 -8.88
C ASN A 161 -6.92 -19.67 -7.86
N ILE A 162 -6.56 -20.96 -7.74
CA ILE A 162 -7.17 -21.89 -6.79
C ILE A 162 -6.95 -21.40 -5.35
N GLN A 163 -5.73 -20.95 -5.04
CA GLN A 163 -5.38 -20.46 -3.71
C GLN A 163 -6.24 -19.23 -3.34
N ILE A 164 -6.29 -18.22 -4.20
CA ILE A 164 -6.93 -16.94 -3.87
C ILE A 164 -8.45 -17.09 -3.80
N GLU A 165 -9.06 -17.83 -4.72
CA GLU A 165 -10.50 -18.02 -4.74
C GLU A 165 -10.97 -18.76 -3.48
N LYS A 166 -10.28 -19.85 -3.13
CA LYS A 166 -10.57 -20.61 -1.91
C LYS A 166 -10.37 -19.76 -0.66
N ALA A 167 -9.22 -19.09 -0.53
CA ALA A 167 -8.88 -18.35 0.68
C ALA A 167 -9.79 -17.12 0.89
N ILE A 168 -10.09 -16.37 -0.17
CA ILE A 168 -10.96 -15.19 -0.09
C ILE A 168 -12.39 -15.61 0.23
N ASN A 169 -12.97 -16.57 -0.50
CA ASN A 169 -14.37 -16.96 -0.28
C ASN A 169 -14.57 -17.61 1.10
N GLN A 170 -13.62 -18.43 1.58
CA GLN A 170 -13.66 -18.97 2.95
C GLN A 170 -13.61 -17.87 4.01
N ARG A 171 -12.82 -16.80 3.79
CA ARG A 171 -12.75 -15.67 4.74
C ARG A 171 -14.02 -14.83 4.71
N LEU A 172 -14.62 -14.62 3.53
CA LEU A 172 -15.87 -13.87 3.40
C LEU A 172 -17.06 -14.62 4.02
N SER A 173 -17.16 -15.94 3.83
CA SER A 173 -18.26 -16.76 4.38
C SER A 173 -18.25 -16.84 5.91
N ASN A 174 -17.07 -16.70 6.54
CA ASN A 174 -16.92 -16.80 8.00
C ASN A 174 -17.16 -15.46 8.73
N ARG A 175 -17.51 -14.38 8.02
CA ARG A 175 -17.72 -13.06 8.63
C ARG A 175 -19.19 -12.89 9.01
N ALA A 176 -19.44 -12.64 10.30
CA ALA A 176 -20.75 -12.27 10.79
C ALA A 176 -21.17 -10.87 10.29
N ALA A 177 -22.48 -10.63 10.22
CA ALA A 177 -23.02 -9.28 10.15
C ALA A 177 -22.59 -8.52 11.42
N LEU A 178 -22.04 -7.32 11.23
CA LEU A 178 -21.68 -6.44 12.32
C LEU A 178 -22.35 -5.09 12.03
N ASP A 179 -23.16 -4.62 12.97
CA ASP A 179 -23.71 -3.27 12.94
C ASP A 179 -22.60 -2.31 13.34
N ILE A 180 -21.91 -1.74 12.35
CA ILE A 180 -20.89 -0.72 12.58
C ILE A 180 -21.47 0.61 12.10
N PRO A 181 -21.96 1.48 13.00
CA PRO A 181 -22.10 2.89 12.66
C PRO A 181 -20.69 3.44 12.47
N SER A 182 -20.27 3.65 11.23
CA SER A 182 -18.91 4.14 10.94
C SER A 182 -18.93 5.52 10.29
N PRO A 183 -18.17 6.50 10.82
CA PRO A 183 -17.86 7.76 10.14
C PRO A 183 -17.26 7.58 8.73
N LEU A 184 -16.70 6.40 8.42
CA LEU A 184 -16.22 6.07 7.08
C LEU A 184 -17.37 5.87 6.09
N SER A 185 -18.57 5.48 6.54
CA SER A 185 -19.73 5.31 5.66
C SER A 185 -20.13 6.64 5.02
N ASP A 186 -20.06 7.74 5.77
CA ASP A 186 -20.34 9.09 5.26
C ASP A 186 -19.28 9.53 4.25
N LEU A 187 -17.99 9.28 4.55
CA LEU A 187 -16.88 9.61 3.64
C LEU A 187 -16.89 8.79 2.35
N LEU A 188 -17.29 7.52 2.43
CA LEU A 188 -17.37 6.63 1.27
C LEU A 188 -18.69 6.75 0.51
N GLY A 189 -19.72 7.33 1.10
CA GLY A 189 -21.07 7.42 0.51
C GLY A 189 -21.10 8.16 -0.83
N ASN A 190 -20.19 9.12 -1.03
CA ASN A 190 -20.05 9.88 -2.28
C ASN A 190 -19.03 9.28 -3.26
N VAL A 191 -18.33 8.20 -2.90
CA VAL A 191 -17.37 7.55 -3.80
C VAL A 191 -18.13 6.75 -4.86
N PRO A 192 -17.76 6.85 -6.16
CA PRO A 192 -18.41 6.08 -7.21
C PRO A 192 -18.41 4.58 -6.90
N CYS A 193 -19.56 3.94 -7.09
CA CYS A 193 -19.76 2.50 -6.83
C CYS A 193 -18.72 1.60 -7.53
N ALA A 194 -18.22 2.00 -8.71
CA ALA A 194 -17.16 1.28 -9.42
C ALA A 194 -15.81 1.33 -8.69
N ASP A 195 -15.45 2.48 -8.11
CA ASP A 195 -14.24 2.64 -7.31
C ASP A 195 -14.38 1.92 -5.95
N LEU A 196 -15.57 1.94 -5.33
CA LEU A 196 -15.87 1.13 -4.14
C LEU A 196 -15.75 -0.36 -4.42
N ARG A 197 -16.29 -0.84 -5.56
CA ARG A 197 -16.14 -2.24 -5.98
C ARG A 197 -14.67 -2.62 -6.17
N ARG A 198 -13.89 -1.77 -6.84
CA ARG A 198 -12.44 -1.98 -7.02
C ARG A 198 -11.73 -2.03 -5.67
N LEU A 199 -12.02 -1.08 -4.78
CA LEU A 199 -11.44 -1.02 -3.46
C LEU A 199 -11.75 -2.29 -2.67
N PHE A 200 -13.01 -2.70 -2.61
CA PHE A 200 -13.43 -3.94 -1.97
C PHE A 200 -12.64 -5.16 -2.48
N LEU A 201 -12.59 -5.35 -3.80
CA LEU A 201 -11.87 -6.48 -4.41
C LEU A 201 -10.36 -6.43 -4.12
N THR A 202 -9.77 -5.23 -4.18
CA THR A 202 -8.37 -4.98 -3.85
C THR A 202 -8.08 -5.37 -2.41
N ARG A 203 -8.92 -4.94 -1.46
CA ARG A 203 -8.77 -5.25 -0.03
C ARG A 203 -9.03 -6.72 0.29
N CYS A 204 -9.98 -7.37 -0.37
CA CYS A 204 -10.16 -8.83 -0.29
C CYS A 204 -8.90 -9.58 -0.72
N PHE A 205 -8.29 -9.19 -1.84
CA PHE A 205 -7.04 -9.82 -2.28
C PHE A 205 -5.89 -9.51 -1.31
N MET A 206 -5.72 -8.27 -0.88
CA MET A 206 -4.67 -7.90 0.08
C MET A 206 -4.76 -8.67 1.39
N ASN A 207 -5.95 -8.77 1.97
CA ASN A 207 -6.11 -9.28 3.33
C ASN A 207 -6.38 -10.80 3.37
N PHE A 208 -6.93 -11.41 2.31
CA PHE A 208 -7.39 -12.81 2.34
C PHE A 208 -6.75 -13.74 1.30
N SER A 209 -5.92 -13.25 0.37
CA SER A 209 -5.28 -14.12 -0.64
C SER A 209 -4.30 -15.15 -0.06
N GLY A 210 -3.87 -14.95 1.19
CA GLY A 210 -2.83 -15.75 1.84
C GLY A 210 -1.40 -15.32 1.49
N PHE A 211 -1.22 -14.34 0.60
CA PHE A 211 0.09 -13.74 0.34
C PHE A 211 0.41 -12.64 1.36
N LYS A 212 1.69 -12.51 1.74
CA LYS A 212 2.20 -11.31 2.42
C LYS A 212 2.46 -10.23 1.36
N LEU A 213 1.46 -9.38 1.13
CA LEU A 213 1.45 -8.38 0.06
C LEU A 213 1.94 -7.01 0.53
N THR A 214 2.73 -6.36 -0.32
CA THR A 214 3.09 -4.93 -0.26
C THR A 214 2.38 -4.22 -1.40
N ASP A 215 1.56 -3.21 -1.12
CA ASP A 215 0.89 -2.38 -2.12
C ASP A 215 1.80 -1.30 -2.69
N LEU A 216 1.48 -0.84 -3.89
CA LEU A 216 2.01 0.39 -4.49
C LEU A 216 0.85 1.36 -4.72
N ASP A 217 0.99 2.58 -4.21
CA ASP A 217 -0.01 3.63 -4.38
C ASP A 217 -0.07 4.17 -5.81
N GLY A 218 0.99 3.98 -6.61
CA GLY A 218 0.90 4.23 -8.04
C GLY A 218 2.17 3.92 -8.83
N VAL A 219 1.99 3.75 -10.13
CA VAL A 219 3.07 3.68 -11.12
C VAL A 219 2.80 4.72 -12.20
N CYS A 220 3.81 5.48 -12.56
CA CYS A 220 3.68 6.57 -13.51
C CYS A 220 4.94 6.75 -14.36
N GLU A 221 4.81 7.51 -15.45
CA GLU A 221 5.90 7.80 -16.38
C GLU A 221 6.17 9.30 -16.41
N PHE A 222 7.39 9.67 -16.03
CA PHE A 222 7.97 11.00 -16.21
C PHE A 222 8.75 11.05 -17.54
N PRO A 223 9.07 12.26 -18.07
CA PRO A 223 9.98 12.40 -19.21
C PRO A 223 11.34 11.71 -19.00
N ALA A 224 11.83 11.67 -17.75
CA ALA A 224 13.09 11.05 -17.39
C ALA A 224 13.02 9.52 -17.16
N GLY A 225 11.82 8.92 -17.17
CA GLY A 225 11.63 7.49 -16.96
C GLY A 225 10.45 7.14 -16.06
N LEU A 226 10.36 5.87 -15.68
CA LEU A 226 9.30 5.37 -14.81
C LEU A 226 9.54 5.74 -13.34
N ALA A 227 8.44 5.90 -12.62
CA ALA A 227 8.46 5.99 -11.17
C ALA A 227 7.33 5.18 -10.53
N VAL A 228 7.66 4.55 -9.40
CA VAL A 228 6.69 4.09 -8.41
C VAL A 228 6.45 5.22 -7.43
N VAL A 229 5.19 5.46 -7.08
CA VAL A 229 4.78 6.41 -6.06
C VAL A 229 4.24 5.64 -4.87
N GLU A 230 4.74 5.99 -3.70
CA GLU A 230 4.29 5.52 -2.41
C GLU A 230 3.72 6.73 -1.66
N PHE A 231 2.48 6.62 -1.23
CA PHE A 231 1.79 7.59 -0.41
C PHE A 231 1.56 7.02 0.98
N LYS A 232 1.92 7.80 2.00
CA LYS A 232 1.57 7.46 3.39
C LYS A 232 1.14 8.69 4.14
N ARG A 233 0.08 8.56 4.93
CA ARG A 233 -0.18 9.49 6.01
C ARG A 233 0.67 9.09 7.21
N LYS A 234 1.49 10.01 7.72
CA LYS A 234 2.32 9.77 8.90
C LYS A 234 2.35 11.00 9.77
N ASP A 235 2.60 10.77 11.04
CA ASP A 235 3.07 11.83 11.90
C ASP A 235 4.57 11.99 11.71
N MET A 236 5.09 13.20 11.93
CA MET A 236 6.49 13.32 12.27
C MET A 236 6.60 12.45 13.50
N THR A 237 7.27 11.33 13.36
CA THR A 237 7.48 10.36 14.42
C THR A 237 7.74 11.07 15.76
N SER A 238 6.69 11.28 16.54
CA SER A 238 6.77 11.58 17.96
C SER A 238 6.91 10.26 18.69
N GLY A 239 7.76 9.38 18.16
CA GLY A 239 8.07 8.11 18.76
C GLY A 239 8.87 8.41 20.01
N ASN A 240 8.24 8.21 21.17
CA ASN A 240 8.86 8.04 22.48
C ASN A 240 10.38 7.80 22.38
N ASP A 241 11.21 8.81 22.66
CA ASP A 241 12.60 8.78 23.16
C ASP A 241 13.60 7.66 22.73
N ALA A 242 13.32 6.88 21.69
CA ALA A 242 13.97 5.62 21.36
C ALA A 242 14.35 5.57 19.87
N TRP A 243 15.19 6.52 19.47
CA TRP A 243 15.90 6.51 18.19
C TRP A 243 17.14 5.64 18.31
N GLU A 244 16.93 4.32 18.28
CA GLU A 244 17.88 3.47 19.00
C GLU A 244 19.18 3.19 18.22
N HIS A 245 19.24 3.26 16.89
CA HIS A 245 20.38 2.69 16.17
C HIS A 245 20.69 3.39 14.81
N ILE A 246 21.91 3.92 14.65
CA ILE A 246 22.55 4.37 13.39
C ILE A 246 23.72 3.45 13.06
N ARG A 247 23.86 3.13 11.78
CA ARG A 247 24.97 2.37 11.21
C ARG A 247 26.29 3.15 11.22
N ILE A 248 27.34 2.60 11.81
CA ILE A 248 28.67 3.24 11.92
C ILE A 248 29.49 3.12 10.63
N SER A 249 29.35 2.01 9.88
CA SER A 249 30.17 1.75 8.68
C SER A 249 29.44 2.06 7.38
N LYS A 250 29.91 3.03 6.58
CA LYS A 250 29.35 3.34 5.24
C LYS A 250 29.72 2.33 4.14
N ASN A 251 30.60 1.35 4.42
CA ASN A 251 31.24 0.52 3.38
C ASN A 251 30.44 -0.71 2.90
N GLN A 252 29.17 -0.81 3.24
CA GLN A 252 28.25 -1.91 2.84
C GLN A 252 26.87 -1.32 2.50
N SER A 253 25.91 -2.13 2.06
CA SER A 253 24.54 -1.66 1.80
C SER A 253 23.68 -1.71 3.06
N ILE A 254 23.05 -0.59 3.45
CA ILE A 254 22.20 -0.52 4.65
C ILE A 254 20.92 -1.33 4.46
N ILE A 255 20.34 -1.33 3.26
CA ILE A 255 19.17 -2.15 2.93
C ILE A 255 19.50 -3.64 3.04
N LYS A 256 20.68 -4.08 2.57
CA LYS A 256 21.10 -5.48 2.72
C LYS A 256 21.32 -5.88 4.18
N GLN A 257 21.95 -5.02 4.98
CA GLN A 257 22.15 -5.26 6.40
C GLN A 257 20.81 -5.30 7.16
N TYR A 258 19.93 -4.36 6.86
CA TYR A 258 18.57 -4.31 7.37
C TYR A 258 17.82 -5.61 7.07
N LYS A 259 17.91 -6.13 5.84
CA LYS A 259 17.27 -7.40 5.47
C LYS A 259 17.83 -8.58 6.28
N LYS A 260 19.15 -8.66 6.47
CA LYS A 260 19.76 -9.70 7.31
C LYS A 260 19.31 -9.62 8.76
N LEU A 261 19.15 -8.40 9.30
CA LEU A 261 18.61 -8.20 10.64
C LEU A 261 17.15 -8.64 10.70
N TRP A 262 16.34 -8.23 9.73
CA TRP A 262 14.94 -8.66 9.58
C TRP A 262 14.79 -10.19 9.56
N GLU A 263 15.66 -10.88 8.84
CA GLU A 263 15.65 -12.35 8.75
C GLU A 263 16.11 -13.05 10.04
N LYS A 264 16.91 -12.38 10.87
CA LYS A 264 17.38 -12.87 12.18
C LYS A 264 16.39 -12.63 13.30
N LEU A 265 15.52 -11.63 13.14
CA LEU A 265 14.47 -11.37 14.10
C LEU A 265 13.52 -12.57 14.09
N PRO A 266 13.17 -13.13 15.26
CA PRO A 266 12.17 -14.18 15.31
C PRO A 266 10.97 -13.71 14.49
N GLN A 267 10.45 -14.55 13.59
CA GLN A 267 9.26 -14.21 12.82
C GLN A 267 8.04 -13.93 13.73
N GLU A 268 8.20 -14.18 15.03
CA GLU A 268 7.30 -13.94 16.16
C GLU A 268 7.94 -13.01 17.22
N ALA A 269 8.75 -12.02 16.83
CA ALA A 269 9.19 -10.97 17.76
C ALA A 269 7.95 -10.16 18.21
N ASN A 270 7.28 -10.68 19.23
CA ASN A 270 6.01 -10.20 19.76
C ASN A 270 6.22 -9.02 20.72
N SER A 271 7.47 -8.64 21.00
CA SER A 271 7.78 -7.59 21.96
C SER A 271 8.86 -6.63 21.48
N ARG A 272 8.78 -5.38 21.98
CA ARG A 272 9.81 -4.33 21.80
C ARG A 272 11.18 -4.74 22.35
N ASP A 273 11.23 -5.68 23.29
CA ASP A 273 12.46 -6.08 23.93
C ASP A 273 13.24 -7.10 23.10
N ASP A 274 12.56 -8.00 22.37
CA ASP A 274 13.19 -8.92 21.42
C ASP A 274 13.90 -8.16 20.30
N VAL A 275 13.21 -7.15 19.76
CA VAL A 275 13.73 -6.16 18.81
C VAL A 275 14.99 -5.53 19.37
N ARG A 276 14.88 -4.89 20.55
CA ARG A 276 15.96 -4.11 21.16
C ARG A 276 17.19 -4.97 21.45
N ASN A 277 17.00 -6.21 21.90
CA ASN A 277 18.08 -7.14 22.21
C ASN A 277 18.86 -7.56 20.95
N ALA A 278 18.18 -7.78 19.83
CA ALA A 278 18.84 -8.08 18.56
C ALA A 278 19.79 -6.95 18.12
N PHE A 279 19.36 -5.69 18.24
CA PHE A 279 20.19 -4.53 17.84
C PHE A 279 21.31 -4.20 18.83
N ARG A 280 21.11 -4.39 20.14
CA ARG A 280 22.17 -4.17 21.16
C ARG A 280 23.39 -5.07 20.97
N SER A 281 23.19 -6.25 20.40
CA SER A 281 24.27 -7.22 20.15
C SER A 281 25.15 -6.88 18.95
N ASP A 282 24.75 -5.91 18.11
CA ASP A 282 25.44 -5.58 16.87
C ASP A 282 26.31 -4.30 17.06
N SER A 283 27.63 -4.46 17.01
CA SER A 283 28.60 -3.39 17.32
C SER A 283 28.58 -2.22 16.33
N ASP A 284 27.89 -2.38 15.19
CA ASP A 284 27.79 -1.36 14.15
C ASP A 284 26.69 -0.33 14.39
N TRP A 285 25.91 -0.43 15.48
CA TRP A 285 24.73 0.41 15.70
C TRP A 285 24.77 1.28 16.98
N ARG A 286 24.55 2.60 16.88
CA ARG A 286 24.54 3.55 18.03
C ARG A 286 23.26 4.39 18.14
N ARG A 287 22.85 4.71 19.38
CA ARG A 287 21.71 5.60 19.68
C ARG A 287 22.01 7.05 19.28
N LEU A 288 21.12 7.70 18.53
CA LEU A 288 21.27 9.12 18.15
C LEU A 288 19.94 9.88 18.06
N PRO A 289 19.86 11.12 18.57
CA PRO A 289 18.64 11.94 18.53
C PRO A 289 18.37 12.48 17.12
N GLY A 290 17.10 12.68 16.76
CA GLY A 290 16.69 13.33 15.51
C GLY A 290 15.32 12.89 15.01
N ARG A 291 14.71 13.68 14.12
CA ARG A 291 13.40 13.40 13.50
C ARG A 291 13.56 12.80 12.11
N GLY A 292 12.61 11.94 11.72
CA GLY A 292 12.58 11.38 10.39
C GLY A 292 11.33 10.55 10.13
N ILE A 293 11.20 10.08 8.90
CA ILE A 293 10.09 9.23 8.47
C ILE A 293 10.63 7.83 8.21
N GLY A 294 10.07 6.84 8.91
CA GLY A 294 10.42 5.43 8.71
C GLY A 294 9.79 4.87 7.43
N LEU A 295 10.48 3.97 6.74
CA LEU A 295 10.00 3.17 5.62
C LEU A 295 10.21 1.69 5.95
N ASP A 296 9.16 0.88 5.87
CA ASP A 296 9.23 -0.51 6.32
C ASP A 296 10.02 -1.42 5.36
N GLY A 297 10.43 -2.58 5.89
CA GLY A 297 11.22 -3.57 5.15
C GLY A 297 10.60 -4.05 3.83
N SER A 298 9.28 -4.07 3.77
CA SER A 298 8.55 -4.55 2.61
C SER A 298 8.63 -3.53 1.45
N HIS A 299 8.56 -2.23 1.76
CA HIS A 299 8.80 -1.14 0.79
C HIS A 299 10.29 -0.95 0.46
N LEU A 300 11.21 -1.15 1.41
CA LEU A 300 12.66 -1.11 1.14
C LEU A 300 13.11 -2.13 0.10
N THR A 301 12.49 -3.33 0.13
CA THR A 301 12.71 -4.33 -0.91
C THR A 301 12.23 -3.83 -2.27
N THR A 302 11.08 -3.14 -2.32
CA THR A 302 10.57 -2.50 -3.53
C THR A 302 11.50 -1.40 -4.04
N VAL A 303 12.01 -0.52 -3.17
CA VAL A 303 13.01 0.52 -3.52
C VAL A 303 14.21 -0.11 -4.21
N ARG A 304 14.77 -1.17 -3.61
CA ARG A 304 15.93 -1.88 -4.19
C ARG A 304 15.64 -2.42 -5.59
N LEU A 305 14.51 -3.12 -5.78
CA LEU A 305 14.13 -3.67 -7.08
C LEU A 305 13.90 -2.58 -8.12
N CYS A 306 13.32 -1.44 -7.72
CA CYS A 306 13.11 -0.30 -8.60
C CYS A 306 14.45 0.32 -9.01
N ASN A 307 15.37 0.55 -8.06
CA ASN A 307 16.70 1.08 -8.34
C ASN A 307 17.50 0.15 -9.26
N GLU A 308 17.48 -1.16 -9.02
CA GLU A 308 18.11 -2.17 -9.90
C GLU A 308 17.55 -2.12 -11.33
N ALA A 309 16.28 -1.72 -11.49
CA ALA A 309 15.61 -1.59 -12.79
C ALA A 309 15.63 -0.16 -13.38
N GLY A 310 16.31 0.80 -12.72
CA GLY A 310 16.32 2.21 -13.15
C GLY A 310 14.96 2.92 -13.02
N ILE A 311 14.06 2.40 -12.18
CA ILE A 311 12.74 2.96 -11.88
C ILE A 311 12.87 3.80 -10.61
N LYS A 312 12.40 5.05 -10.65
CA LYS A 312 12.44 5.94 -9.48
C LYS A 312 11.40 5.51 -8.43
N TYR A 313 11.68 5.79 -7.17
CA TYR A 313 10.73 5.57 -6.07
C TYR A 313 10.43 6.90 -5.40
N HIS A 314 9.25 7.47 -5.64
CA HIS A 314 8.79 8.70 -5.03
C HIS A 314 8.01 8.39 -3.76
N TYR A 315 8.52 8.88 -2.64
CA TYR A 315 7.87 8.77 -1.36
C TYR A 315 7.19 10.08 -0.99
N VAL A 316 5.87 10.04 -0.93
CA VAL A 316 4.99 11.17 -0.59
C VAL A 316 4.40 10.89 0.79
N VAL A 317 4.63 11.81 1.72
CA VAL A 317 4.14 11.68 3.09
C VAL A 317 3.22 12.85 3.40
N TRP A 318 1.95 12.56 3.66
CA TRP A 318 1.05 13.55 4.25
C TRP A 318 1.29 13.61 5.75
N LEU A 319 1.85 14.73 6.20
CA LEU A 319 2.23 14.96 7.57
C LEU A 319 1.03 15.43 8.40
N HIS A 320 0.43 14.55 9.22
CA HIS A 320 -0.78 14.94 9.97
C HIS A 320 -1.10 14.13 11.24
N GLY A 321 -1.02 14.81 12.40
CA GLY A 321 -1.23 14.31 13.77
C GLY A 321 -2.61 13.81 14.21
N LYS A 322 -3.58 13.67 13.29
CA LYS A 322 -4.96 13.30 13.66
C LYS A 322 -5.25 11.89 13.20
N THR A 323 -5.88 11.08 14.02
CA THR A 323 -6.10 9.66 13.74
C THR A 323 -7.36 9.42 12.91
N GLN A 324 -8.39 10.26 13.07
CA GLN A 324 -9.71 10.06 12.48
C GLN A 324 -9.88 10.76 11.13
N PRO A 325 -10.38 10.06 10.09
CA PRO A 325 -10.54 10.61 8.74
C PRO A 325 -11.46 11.82 8.66
N GLN A 326 -12.57 11.82 9.41
CA GLN A 326 -13.55 12.91 9.41
C GLN A 326 -12.97 14.22 9.93
N ASP A 327 -11.88 14.16 10.70
CA ASP A 327 -11.16 15.36 11.16
C ASP A 327 -10.16 15.88 10.13
N LEU A 328 -9.90 15.08 9.08
CA LEU A 328 -8.97 15.35 7.99
C LEU A 328 -9.69 15.74 6.71
N LEU A 329 -10.78 15.05 6.42
CA LEU A 329 -11.47 15.03 5.13
C LEU A 329 -12.97 15.29 5.31
N ASP A 330 -13.58 15.94 4.33
CA ASP A 330 -15.03 16.03 4.20
C ASP A 330 -15.62 14.84 3.40
N GLU A 331 -16.95 14.83 3.26
CA GLU A 331 -17.70 13.80 2.54
C GLU A 331 -17.37 13.71 1.03
N HIS A 332 -16.64 14.69 0.48
CA HIS A 332 -16.13 14.68 -0.90
C HIS A 332 -14.65 14.34 -0.96
N LEU A 333 -14.08 13.80 0.13
CA LEU A 333 -12.67 13.50 0.30
C LEU A 333 -11.78 14.74 0.12
N GLN A 334 -12.28 15.96 0.33
CA GLN A 334 -11.46 17.18 0.34
C GLN A 334 -10.89 17.41 1.72
N ALA A 335 -9.66 17.94 1.80
CA ALA A 335 -9.07 18.21 3.09
C ALA A 335 -9.73 19.40 3.79
N ARG A 336 -10.02 19.22 5.07
CA ARG A 336 -10.59 20.25 5.96
C ARG A 336 -9.55 21.24 6.48
N HIS A 337 -8.27 20.91 6.32
CA HIS A 337 -7.15 21.73 6.76
C HIS A 337 -6.08 21.82 5.65
N ALA A 338 -5.28 22.88 5.71
CA ALA A 338 -4.07 22.97 4.90
C ALA A 338 -3.19 21.74 5.14
N GLN A 339 -2.56 21.25 4.08
CA GLN A 339 -1.83 19.99 4.12
C GLN A 339 -0.33 20.24 3.98
N THR A 340 0.43 19.73 4.93
CA THR A 340 1.88 19.62 4.79
C THR A 340 2.21 18.27 4.16
N LEU A 341 2.85 18.29 2.99
CA LEU A 341 3.36 17.10 2.32
C LEU A 341 4.89 17.11 2.34
N LEU A 342 5.49 15.95 2.56
CA LEU A 342 6.92 15.71 2.41
C LEU A 342 7.15 14.83 1.19
N LEU A 343 8.03 15.24 0.30
CA LEU A 343 8.33 14.55 -0.95
C LEU A 343 9.82 14.20 -1.00
N LEU A 344 10.13 12.95 -1.37
CA LEU A 344 11.50 12.53 -1.65
C LEU A 344 11.52 11.50 -2.77
N THR A 345 12.50 11.62 -3.68
CA THR A 345 12.89 10.50 -4.55
C THR A 345 13.94 9.68 -3.83
N VAL A 346 13.58 8.46 -3.43
CA VAL A 346 14.49 7.54 -2.73
C VAL A 346 15.43 6.92 -3.76
N ASN A 347 16.71 7.25 -3.64
CA ASN A 347 17.84 6.80 -4.45
C ASN A 347 18.61 5.62 -3.85
N GLY A 348 18.17 5.08 -2.70
CA GLY A 348 18.69 3.82 -2.14
C GLY A 348 19.35 4.02 -0.80
N ASP A 349 20.51 3.40 -0.58
CA ASP A 349 21.14 3.32 0.74
C ASP A 349 21.48 4.69 1.36
N ASP A 350 21.83 5.69 0.54
CA ASP A 350 22.25 7.02 1.01
C ASP A 350 21.11 7.85 1.60
N ASP A 351 19.85 7.46 1.38
CA ASP A 351 18.68 8.15 1.93
C ASP A 351 18.29 7.65 3.33
N PHE A 352 18.98 6.62 3.84
CA PHE A 352 18.69 6.05 5.15
C PHE A 352 19.88 6.17 6.10
N ASP A 353 19.61 6.74 7.27
CA ASP A 353 20.65 6.94 8.27
C ASP A 353 20.46 6.06 9.51
N ARG A 354 19.24 5.55 9.74
CA ARG A 354 18.86 4.96 11.04
C ARG A 354 17.83 3.86 10.88
N THR A 355 17.62 3.10 11.95
CA THR A 355 16.49 2.18 12.10
C THR A 355 15.54 2.64 13.20
N THR A 356 14.27 2.27 13.07
CA THR A 356 13.25 2.40 14.13
C THR A 356 12.27 1.22 14.05
N PHE A 357 11.31 1.16 14.95
CA PHE A 357 10.23 0.19 14.93
C PHE A 357 8.88 0.83 15.27
N THR A 358 7.80 0.24 14.75
CA THR A 358 6.41 0.59 15.08
C THR A 358 5.75 -0.66 15.65
N ASN A 359 5.06 -0.54 16.78
CA ASN A 359 4.28 -1.66 17.30
C ASN A 359 3.14 -2.02 16.35
N ALA A 360 2.67 -3.27 16.41
CA ALA A 360 1.52 -3.70 15.65
C ALA A 360 0.29 -2.82 15.90
N ASP A 361 0.01 -2.53 17.18
CA ASP A 361 -1.12 -1.70 17.62
C ASP A 361 -1.05 -0.25 17.09
N ASP A 362 0.17 0.23 16.80
CA ASP A 362 0.45 1.60 16.32
C ASP A 362 0.56 1.70 14.78
N SER A 363 0.52 0.56 14.07
CA SER A 363 0.91 0.49 12.65
C SER A 363 -0.22 0.21 11.67
N GLY A 364 -1.44 0.03 12.17
CA GLY A 364 -2.57 -0.46 11.36
C GLY A 364 -2.26 -1.78 10.65
N ALA A 365 -1.34 -2.61 11.17
CA ALA A 365 -0.99 -3.89 10.56
C ALA A 365 -2.10 -4.95 10.74
N TRP A 366 -2.08 -6.00 9.90
CA TRP A 366 -3.02 -7.12 10.00
C TRP A 366 -2.48 -8.19 10.95
N ASP A 367 -1.15 -8.23 11.08
CA ASP A 367 -0.42 -9.09 11.98
C ASP A 367 -0.02 -8.34 13.25
N LYS A 368 0.19 -9.08 14.34
CA LYS A 368 0.65 -8.55 15.63
C LYS A 368 2.17 -8.30 15.65
N ASN A 369 2.80 -8.25 14.48
CA ASN A 369 4.24 -8.20 14.36
C ASN A 369 4.74 -6.76 14.50
N VAL A 370 5.82 -6.58 15.27
CA VAL A 370 6.54 -5.30 15.30
C VAL A 370 7.13 -5.03 13.92
N ARG A 371 6.88 -3.83 13.38
CA ARG A 371 7.39 -3.41 12.08
C ARG A 371 8.65 -2.60 12.24
N TYR A 372 9.78 -3.19 11.86
CA TYR A 372 11.04 -2.49 11.71
C TYR A 372 11.01 -1.57 10.48
N GLN A 373 11.74 -0.47 10.55
CA GLN A 373 11.76 0.57 9.51
C GLN A 373 13.17 1.15 9.38
N LEU A 374 13.59 1.47 8.14
CA LEU A 374 14.72 2.39 7.94
C LEU A 374 14.21 3.82 7.90
N VAL A 375 14.93 4.73 8.53
CA VAL A 375 14.51 6.11 8.73
C VAL A 375 15.22 7.03 7.75
N ILE A 376 14.40 7.82 7.06
CA ILE A 376 14.84 8.94 6.23
C ILE A 376 14.77 10.20 7.10
N PRO A 377 15.88 10.91 7.33
CA PRO A 377 15.87 12.17 8.07
C PRO A 377 14.93 13.21 7.45
N GLU A 378 14.23 13.98 8.29
CA GLU A 378 13.28 15.01 7.85
C GLU A 378 13.90 15.98 6.83
N GLY A 379 15.14 16.42 7.08
CA GLY A 379 15.85 17.37 6.21
C GLY A 379 16.19 16.85 4.81
N ARG A 380 15.93 15.57 4.50
CA ARG A 380 16.05 15.05 3.13
C ARG A 380 14.81 15.31 2.27
N PHE A 381 13.67 15.54 2.90
CA PHE A 381 12.42 15.75 2.17
C PHE A 381 12.30 17.19 1.69
N GLU A 382 11.77 17.35 0.49
CA GLU A 382 11.15 18.59 0.07
C GLU A 382 9.83 18.77 0.81
N ARG A 383 9.62 19.93 1.41
CA ARG A 383 8.39 20.26 2.13
C ARG A 383 7.48 21.12 1.26
N LEU A 384 6.26 20.65 1.05
CA LEU A 384 5.22 21.31 0.27
C LEU A 384 4.04 21.64 1.18
N GLU A 385 3.54 22.86 1.08
CA GLU A 385 2.31 23.28 1.78
C GLU A 385 1.21 23.47 0.74
N LEU A 386 0.16 22.64 0.83
CA LEU A 386 -1.02 22.77 0.00
C LEU A 386 -2.08 23.55 0.79
N PRO A 387 -2.52 24.73 0.32
CA PRO A 387 -3.63 25.42 0.94
C PRO A 387 -4.90 24.57 0.84
N LEU A 388 -5.93 24.93 1.60
CA LEU A 388 -7.27 24.41 1.34
C LEU A 388 -7.58 24.63 -0.14
N PHE A 389 -7.99 23.57 -0.83
CA PHE A 389 -8.53 23.73 -2.17
C PHE A 389 -9.67 24.75 -2.03
N PRO A 390 -9.62 25.89 -2.73
CA PRO A 390 -10.79 26.77 -2.75
C PRO A 390 -11.95 25.90 -3.21
N GLU A 391 -13.08 25.96 -2.51
CA GLU A 391 -14.35 25.45 -3.01
C GLU A 391 -14.38 25.80 -4.50
N SER A 392 -14.42 24.77 -5.34
CA SER A 392 -14.32 24.93 -6.78
C SER A 392 -15.19 26.11 -7.19
N ALA A 393 -14.56 27.16 -7.73
CA ALA A 393 -15.26 28.16 -8.49
C ALA A 393 -16.06 27.37 -9.53
N GLY A 394 -17.38 27.29 -9.32
CA GLY A 394 -18.24 26.46 -10.12
C GLY A 394 -18.14 26.88 -11.58
N THR A 395 -17.87 25.92 -12.45
CA THR A 395 -18.31 25.88 -13.85
C THR A 395 -18.29 24.45 -14.33
#